data_AF-A0A969ZCP7-F1
#
_entry.id   AF-A0A969ZCP7-F1
#
_cell.length_a   1.000
_cell.length_b   1.000
_cell.length_c   1.000
_cell.angle_alpha   90.00
_cell.angle_beta   90.00
_cell.angle_gamma   90.00
#
_symmetry.space_group_name_H-M   'P 1'
#
loop_
_entity.id
_entity.type
_entity.pdbx_description
1 polymer ?
#
loop_
_entity_poly.entity_id
_entity_poly.type
_entity_poly.pdbx_seq_one_letter_code
_entity_poly.pdbx_strand_id
1 'polypeptide(L)'
;MKVTIKKEDIIEDIYFITAITQKQGSSSMPGALSSRGDLMGGIFDRWINTVPERIVFNKIILPKIENSNTIEVIPDYYLYDPKKTGIAPDVIGIKVKEKIIPFSIFEEKWMPVENMPQIEVKSFKEKQYMVTLRDQDYSDKYLVMCETDLRVDYLLPFFDKSIFDDIRSKKLAMDDSIFIKSNALGELHRLDNVNNTSDDIGTIDLMKITRADSFMRFSTLCEEHVSAQYLKNIEKIKIVKGASLSRPLKEFFDNHNSNDVYKFNSEWYEGYNSNGTPFYKKKTGGSYIEFLYRTLDLHIENIEFLTLIKKNINNIYVINSGDAKSTINGYILEPNSTYKINFGMLERGSGGEEYFLNKGLISFVPCYEKELIDRLNRIIKGNII
;
A
#
# COMPACT_ATOMS: atom_id res chain seq x y z
N MET A 1 5.60 15.07 -1.58
CA MET A 1 4.96 16.17 -2.34
C MET A 1 3.61 15.66 -2.82
N LYS A 2 2.53 16.16 -2.21
CA LYS A 2 1.15 15.74 -2.53
C LYS A 2 0.62 16.55 -3.72
N VAL A 3 0.10 15.88 -4.74
CA VAL A 3 -0.49 16.49 -5.93
C VAL A 3 -1.93 16.01 -6.15
N THR A 4 -2.77 16.88 -6.71
CA THR A 4 -4.16 16.55 -7.04
C THR A 4 -4.22 15.78 -8.37
N ILE A 5 -5.08 14.76 -8.39
CA ILE A 5 -5.47 14.00 -9.57
C ILE A 5 -6.80 14.55 -10.07
N LYS A 6 -6.82 14.98 -11.32
CA LYS A 6 -8.00 15.42 -12.06
C LYS A 6 -8.40 14.36 -13.09
N LYS A 7 -9.62 14.45 -13.58
CA LYS A 7 -10.20 13.56 -14.59
C LYS A 7 -9.29 13.40 -15.81
N GLU A 8 -8.70 14.50 -16.29
CA GLU A 8 -7.84 14.51 -17.48
C GLU A 8 -6.56 13.72 -17.28
N ASP A 9 -6.07 13.59 -16.04
CA ASP A 9 -4.81 12.90 -15.75
C ASP A 9 -4.91 11.39 -15.96
N ILE A 10 -6.12 10.84 -15.90
CA ILE A 10 -6.37 9.38 -15.92
C ILE A 10 -7.21 8.94 -17.11
N ILE A 11 -7.52 9.84 -18.05
CA ILE A 11 -8.44 9.54 -19.15
C ILE A 11 -7.93 8.38 -20.03
N GLU A 12 -6.61 8.31 -20.23
CA GLU A 12 -5.96 7.22 -20.96
C GLU A 12 -6.07 5.89 -20.19
N ASP A 13 -5.92 5.90 -18.87
CA ASP A 13 -6.10 4.72 -18.04
C ASP A 13 -7.56 4.24 -18.04
N ILE A 14 -8.53 5.17 -17.97
CA ILE A 14 -9.96 4.84 -18.09
C ILE A 14 -10.24 4.19 -19.46
N TYR A 15 -9.65 4.72 -20.53
CA TYR A 15 -9.78 4.13 -21.86
C TYR A 15 -9.17 2.72 -21.90
N PHE A 16 -7.95 2.55 -21.40
CA PHE A 16 -7.25 1.27 -21.36
C PHE A 16 -8.03 0.20 -20.59
N ILE A 17 -8.50 0.51 -19.39
CA ILE A 17 -9.27 -0.41 -18.54
C ILE A 17 -10.61 -0.77 -19.21
N THR A 18 -11.25 0.20 -19.87
CA THR A 18 -12.48 -0.04 -20.65
C THR A 18 -12.22 -0.96 -21.84
N ALA A 19 -11.10 -0.77 -22.56
CA ALA A 19 -10.71 -1.63 -23.67
C ALA A 19 -10.40 -3.07 -23.19
N ILE A 20 -9.71 -3.23 -22.06
CA ILE A 20 -9.49 -4.55 -21.42
C ILE A 20 -10.82 -5.21 -21.08
N THR A 21 -11.76 -4.45 -20.52
CA THR A 21 -13.09 -4.93 -20.16
C THR A 21 -13.83 -5.46 -21.38
N GLN A 22 -13.87 -4.68 -22.48
CA GLN A 22 -14.55 -5.09 -23.71
C GLN A 22 -13.89 -6.30 -24.37
N LYS A 23 -12.56 -6.43 -24.27
CA LYS A 23 -11.81 -7.57 -24.80
C LYS A 23 -12.19 -8.91 -24.15
N GLN A 24 -12.80 -8.91 -22.97
CA GLN A 24 -13.32 -10.15 -22.35
C GLN A 24 -14.50 -10.77 -23.12
N GLY A 25 -15.13 -9.99 -24.03
CA GLY A 25 -16.22 -10.47 -24.87
C GLY A 25 -17.45 -10.88 -24.06
N SER A 26 -17.86 -12.14 -24.18
CA SER A 26 -18.99 -12.72 -23.43
C SER A 26 -18.61 -13.36 -22.09
N SER A 27 -17.32 -13.31 -21.72
CA SER A 27 -16.81 -13.92 -20.49
C SER A 27 -16.42 -12.87 -19.45
N SER A 28 -16.35 -13.27 -18.18
CA SER A 28 -15.79 -12.46 -17.11
C SER A 28 -14.29 -12.73 -16.95
N MET A 29 -13.54 -11.73 -16.48
CA MET A 29 -12.11 -11.90 -16.23
C MET A 29 -11.93 -12.87 -15.05
N PRO A 30 -11.13 -13.94 -15.15
CA PRO A 30 -10.93 -14.85 -14.04
C PRO A 30 -10.43 -14.11 -12.78
N GLY A 31 -11.16 -14.26 -11.68
CA GLY A 31 -10.76 -13.78 -10.36
C GLY A 31 -9.64 -14.66 -9.80
N ALA A 32 -8.65 -14.06 -9.14
CA ALA A 32 -7.57 -14.82 -8.51
C ALA A 32 -8.04 -15.55 -7.22
N LEU A 33 -9.15 -15.11 -6.61
CA LEU A 33 -9.59 -15.54 -5.28
C LEU A 33 -11.09 -15.90 -5.18
N SER A 34 -11.90 -15.63 -6.20
CA SER A 34 -13.34 -15.94 -6.21
C SER A 34 -13.67 -16.95 -7.31
N SER A 35 -14.60 -17.87 -7.04
CA SER A 35 -15.24 -18.74 -8.04
C SER A 35 -16.16 -17.99 -9.01
N ARG A 36 -16.15 -16.65 -8.94
CA ARG A 36 -16.85 -15.72 -9.83
C ARG A 36 -15.81 -14.85 -10.51
N GLY A 37 -15.88 -14.74 -11.84
CA GLY A 37 -15.03 -13.81 -12.58
C GLY A 37 -15.47 -12.36 -12.44
N ASP A 38 -14.52 -11.45 -12.55
CA ASP A 38 -14.70 -10.01 -12.46
C ASP A 38 -15.39 -9.48 -13.73
N LEU A 39 -16.46 -8.72 -13.52
CA LEU A 39 -17.06 -7.86 -14.54
C LEU A 39 -16.40 -6.47 -14.47
N MET A 40 -16.88 -5.51 -15.29
CA MET A 40 -16.32 -4.16 -15.40
C MET A 40 -15.89 -3.55 -14.05
N GLY A 41 -16.75 -3.54 -13.04
CA GLY A 41 -16.42 -2.98 -11.72
C GLY A 41 -15.22 -3.64 -11.03
N GLY A 42 -15.09 -4.96 -11.10
CA GLY A 42 -13.94 -5.69 -10.54
C GLY A 42 -12.67 -5.52 -11.38
N ILE A 43 -12.81 -5.37 -12.70
CA ILE A 43 -11.68 -5.05 -13.58
C ILE A 43 -11.15 -3.64 -13.27
N PHE A 44 -12.03 -2.65 -13.07
CA PHE A 44 -11.60 -1.32 -12.62
C PHE A 44 -10.86 -1.37 -11.28
N ASP A 45 -11.38 -2.07 -10.28
CA ASP A 45 -10.70 -2.19 -8.97
C ASP A 45 -9.32 -2.86 -9.07
N ARG A 46 -9.15 -3.81 -10.01
CA ARG A 46 -7.86 -4.47 -10.27
C ARG A 46 -6.84 -3.51 -10.91
N TRP A 47 -7.25 -2.81 -11.96
CA TRP A 47 -6.35 -2.04 -12.81
C TRP A 47 -6.19 -0.57 -12.39
N ILE A 48 -7.02 -0.05 -11.49
CA ILE A 48 -6.87 1.33 -10.99
C ILE A 48 -5.52 1.57 -10.30
N ASN A 49 -4.85 0.51 -9.84
CA ASN A 49 -3.53 0.62 -9.22
C ASN A 49 -2.41 0.99 -10.20
N THR A 50 -2.67 1.00 -11.51
CA THR A 50 -1.70 1.45 -12.54
C THR A 50 -1.74 2.96 -12.77
N VAL A 51 -2.86 3.62 -12.47
CA VAL A 51 -3.02 5.09 -12.57
C VAL A 51 -1.86 5.89 -11.94
N PRO A 52 -1.35 5.51 -10.74
CA PRO A 52 -0.25 6.21 -10.10
C PRO A 52 1.05 6.21 -10.91
N GLU A 53 1.29 5.23 -11.77
CA GLU A 53 2.53 5.06 -12.55
C GLU A 53 2.81 6.29 -13.40
N ARG A 54 1.83 6.70 -14.21
CA ARG A 54 1.98 7.86 -15.07
C ARG A 54 2.02 9.16 -14.28
N ILE A 55 1.13 9.29 -13.29
CA ILE A 55 0.95 10.55 -12.55
C ILE A 55 2.18 10.88 -11.70
N VAL A 56 2.72 9.91 -10.96
CA VAL A 56 3.88 10.14 -10.08
C VAL A 56 5.09 10.60 -10.90
N PHE A 57 5.28 10.03 -12.09
CA PHE A 57 6.36 10.44 -12.98
C PHE A 57 6.12 11.82 -13.57
N ASN A 58 4.99 12.01 -14.26
CA ASN A 58 4.75 13.24 -15.00
C ASN A 58 4.55 14.46 -14.10
N LYS A 59 3.96 14.30 -12.91
CA LYS A 59 3.66 15.43 -12.01
C LYS A 59 4.64 15.63 -10.86
N ILE A 60 5.45 14.62 -10.50
CA ILE A 60 6.33 14.72 -9.31
C ILE A 60 7.80 14.48 -9.67
N ILE A 61 8.13 13.42 -10.41
CA ILE A 61 9.53 13.04 -10.67
C ILE A 61 10.12 13.83 -11.83
N LEU A 62 9.51 13.77 -13.01
CA LEU A 62 10.01 14.43 -14.22
C LEU A 62 10.10 15.96 -14.09
N PRO A 63 9.20 16.67 -13.36
CA PRO A 63 9.36 18.11 -13.11
C PRO A 63 10.67 18.50 -12.38
N LYS A 64 11.37 17.55 -11.77
CA LYS A 64 12.68 17.77 -11.12
C LYS A 64 13.86 17.65 -12.10
N ILE A 65 13.59 17.33 -13.36
CA ILE A 65 14.58 17.13 -14.43
C ILE A 65 14.63 18.40 -15.31
N GLU A 66 15.82 18.76 -15.81
CA GLU A 66 15.96 19.89 -16.73
C GLU A 66 15.14 19.66 -18.03
N ASN A 67 14.43 20.68 -18.50
CA ASN A 67 13.53 20.62 -19.67
C ASN A 67 12.34 19.64 -19.54
N SER A 68 11.87 19.42 -18.30
CA SER A 68 10.74 18.54 -17.95
C SER A 68 9.50 18.68 -18.83
N ASN A 69 9.18 19.88 -19.32
CA ASN A 69 7.98 20.15 -20.13
C ASN A 69 7.98 19.45 -21.50
N THR A 70 9.06 18.76 -21.85
CA THR A 70 9.19 18.00 -23.08
C THR A 70 9.30 16.50 -22.85
N ILE A 71 9.09 16.05 -21.61
CA ILE A 71 9.36 14.69 -21.18
C ILE A 71 8.08 14.07 -20.64
N GLU A 72 7.76 12.88 -21.14
CA GLU A 72 6.64 12.08 -20.67
C GLU A 72 7.10 10.65 -20.41
N VAL A 73 6.58 10.04 -19.36
CA VAL A 73 6.78 8.61 -19.10
C VAL A 73 5.94 7.76 -20.05
N ILE A 74 6.47 6.59 -20.42
CA ILE A 74 5.78 5.57 -21.20
C ILE A 74 5.48 4.39 -20.26
N PRO A 75 4.23 4.22 -19.81
CA PRO A 75 3.82 3.06 -19.01
C PRO A 75 3.59 1.83 -19.91
N ASP A 76 3.38 0.66 -19.31
CA ASP A 76 3.00 -0.55 -20.02
C ASP A 76 1.48 -0.63 -20.27
N TYR A 77 1.07 -0.44 -21.54
CA TYR A 77 -0.30 -0.68 -22.00
C TYR A 77 -0.43 -1.92 -22.88
N TYR A 78 0.58 -2.80 -22.92
CA TYR A 78 0.50 -4.05 -23.69
C TYR A 78 -0.36 -5.09 -22.96
N LEU A 79 -1.01 -5.96 -23.75
CA LEU A 79 -1.80 -7.08 -23.23
C LEU A 79 -1.10 -8.39 -23.59
N TYR A 80 -0.60 -9.10 -22.60
CA TYR A 80 0.16 -10.34 -22.77
C TYR A 80 -0.12 -11.34 -21.64
N ASP A 81 0.30 -12.59 -21.84
CA ASP A 81 0.29 -13.62 -20.80
C ASP A 81 1.63 -13.57 -20.05
N PRO A 82 1.66 -13.06 -18.80
CA PRO A 82 2.90 -12.88 -18.06
C PRO A 82 3.59 -14.22 -17.75
N LYS A 83 2.86 -15.35 -17.77
CA LYS A 83 3.45 -16.69 -17.57
C LYS A 83 4.30 -17.13 -18.76
N LYS A 84 4.02 -16.60 -19.95
CA LYS A 84 4.75 -16.94 -21.19
C LYS A 84 5.85 -15.94 -21.50
N THR A 85 5.60 -14.68 -21.20
CA THR A 85 6.39 -13.55 -21.73
C THR A 85 7.18 -12.78 -20.68
N GLY A 86 7.00 -13.12 -19.39
CA GLY A 86 7.48 -12.30 -18.29
C GLY A 86 6.59 -11.08 -18.06
N ILE A 87 6.95 -10.25 -17.08
CA ILE A 87 6.24 -9.03 -16.71
C ILE A 87 7.11 -7.84 -17.09
N ALA A 88 6.56 -6.89 -17.84
CA ALA A 88 7.25 -5.62 -18.09
C ALA A 88 7.35 -4.83 -16.79
N PRO A 89 8.40 -4.02 -16.59
CA PRO A 89 8.38 -3.01 -15.54
C PRO A 89 7.23 -2.02 -15.76
N ASP A 90 6.71 -1.45 -14.68
CA ASP A 90 5.60 -0.48 -14.73
C ASP A 90 5.93 0.75 -15.60
N VAL A 91 7.22 1.11 -15.72
CA VAL A 91 7.71 2.13 -16.67
C VAL A 91 8.65 1.49 -17.69
N ILE A 92 8.23 1.48 -18.97
CA ILE A 92 8.98 0.84 -20.07
C ILE A 92 9.84 1.82 -20.86
N GLY A 93 9.72 3.13 -20.63
CA GLY A 93 10.56 4.14 -21.27
C GLY A 93 10.13 5.58 -21.01
N ILE A 94 10.77 6.51 -21.72
CA ILE A 94 10.41 7.92 -21.74
C ILE A 94 10.35 8.46 -23.16
N LYS A 95 9.47 9.43 -23.41
CA LYS A 95 9.43 10.24 -24.62
C LYS A 95 10.02 11.61 -24.31
N VAL A 96 11.01 12.05 -25.09
CA VAL A 96 11.65 13.37 -25.01
C VAL A 96 11.42 14.09 -26.33
N LYS A 97 10.51 15.07 -26.36
CA LYS A 97 9.96 15.66 -27.60
C LYS A 97 9.44 14.53 -28.50
N GLU A 98 9.98 14.36 -29.71
CA GLU A 98 9.58 13.27 -30.61
C GLU A 98 10.45 12.01 -30.50
N LYS A 99 11.46 12.01 -29.63
CA LYS A 99 12.37 10.86 -29.46
C LYS A 99 11.87 9.94 -28.35
N ILE A 100 11.72 8.66 -28.65
CA ILE A 100 11.44 7.62 -27.66
C ILE A 100 12.77 7.01 -27.20
N ILE A 101 12.92 6.82 -25.88
CA ILE A 101 14.05 6.15 -25.25
C ILE A 101 13.48 4.97 -24.44
N PRO A 102 13.65 3.72 -24.92
CA PRO A 102 13.16 2.55 -24.20
C PRO A 102 14.03 2.24 -22.99
N PHE A 103 13.40 1.82 -21.90
CA PHE A 103 14.05 1.21 -20.75
C PHE A 103 13.95 -0.32 -20.78
N SER A 104 12.90 -0.83 -21.40
CA SER A 104 12.70 -2.26 -21.67
C SER A 104 12.19 -2.45 -23.10
N ILE A 105 12.53 -3.59 -23.68
CA ILE A 105 12.10 -4.00 -25.02
C ILE A 105 11.52 -5.42 -24.96
N PHE A 106 10.65 -5.73 -25.90
CA PHE A 106 10.07 -7.08 -26.04
C PHE A 106 10.77 -7.84 -27.17
N GLU A 107 11.38 -8.97 -26.84
CA GLU A 107 11.98 -9.92 -27.79
C GLU A 107 11.60 -11.34 -27.37
N GLU A 108 10.37 -11.75 -27.71
CA GLU A 108 9.68 -12.97 -27.21
C GLU A 108 9.49 -13.04 -25.67
N LYS A 109 10.17 -12.17 -24.94
CA LYS A 109 10.07 -11.89 -23.51
C LYS A 109 10.47 -10.43 -23.27
N TRP A 110 9.98 -9.85 -22.18
CA TRP A 110 10.44 -8.53 -21.74
C TRP A 110 11.90 -8.58 -21.29
N MET A 111 12.73 -7.69 -21.83
CA MET A 111 14.15 -7.58 -21.53
C MET A 111 14.53 -6.15 -21.17
N PRO A 112 15.38 -5.95 -20.15
CA PRO A 112 15.91 -4.65 -19.83
C PRO A 112 16.85 -4.17 -20.95
N VAL A 113 16.77 -2.89 -21.29
CA VAL A 113 17.79 -2.24 -22.13
C VAL A 113 19.00 -1.95 -21.25
N GLU A 114 20.19 -2.27 -21.75
CA GLU A 114 21.45 -2.07 -21.03
C GLU A 114 21.60 -0.61 -20.55
N ASN A 115 22.10 -0.45 -19.33
CA ASN A 115 22.29 0.83 -18.65
C ASN A 115 21.01 1.67 -18.43
N MET A 116 19.82 1.16 -18.74
CA MET A 116 18.54 1.83 -18.46
C MET A 116 17.96 1.46 -17.09
N PRO A 117 17.27 2.39 -16.42
CA PRO A 117 16.63 2.11 -15.14
C PRO A 117 15.45 1.17 -15.35
N GLN A 118 15.34 0.17 -14.48
CA GLN A 118 14.13 -0.63 -14.32
C GLN A 118 13.36 -0.07 -13.13
N ILE A 119 12.06 0.18 -13.31
CA ILE A 119 11.26 0.95 -12.37
C ILE A 119 9.95 0.22 -12.11
N GLU A 120 9.68 -0.04 -10.84
CA GLU A 120 8.42 -0.56 -10.35
C GLU A 120 7.75 0.53 -9.50
N VAL A 121 6.46 0.75 -9.69
CA VAL A 121 5.66 1.70 -8.93
C VAL A 121 4.75 0.92 -8.00
N LYS A 122 4.92 1.14 -6.69
CA LYS A 122 4.01 0.60 -5.68
C LYS A 122 3.15 1.72 -5.13
N SER A 123 1.87 1.64 -5.46
CA SER A 123 0.84 2.48 -4.89
C SER A 123 0.18 1.79 -3.70
N PHE A 124 -0.18 2.58 -2.69
CA PHE A 124 -0.93 2.10 -1.54
C PHE A 124 -1.91 3.18 -1.08
N LYS A 125 -3.07 2.75 -0.58
CA LYS A 125 -4.12 3.66 -0.13
C LYS A 125 -3.66 4.41 1.13
N GLU A 126 -4.14 5.64 1.34
CA GLU A 126 -3.86 6.44 2.55
C GLU A 126 -4.08 5.62 3.84
N LYS A 127 -5.22 4.92 3.91
CA LYS A 127 -5.64 4.11 5.06
C LYS A 127 -5.00 2.72 5.16
N GLN A 128 -4.05 2.39 4.28
CA GLN A 128 -3.32 1.13 4.32
C GLN A 128 -2.22 1.16 5.39
N TYR A 129 -2.04 0.06 6.14
CA TYR A 129 -1.12 0.01 7.28
C TYR A 129 0.27 -0.56 6.95
N MET A 130 0.38 -1.32 5.86
CA MET A 130 1.59 -2.06 5.50
C MET A 130 1.86 -1.97 4.00
N VAL A 131 3.11 -2.11 3.61
CA VAL A 131 3.54 -2.26 2.22
C VAL A 131 4.08 -3.65 2.03
N THR A 132 3.87 -4.21 0.84
CA THR A 132 4.31 -5.56 0.49
C THR A 132 5.08 -5.57 -0.82
N LEU A 133 6.06 -6.47 -0.93
CA LEU A 133 6.79 -6.73 -2.16
C LEU A 133 7.06 -8.24 -2.25
N ARG A 134 6.62 -8.85 -3.35
CA ARG A 134 7.02 -10.22 -3.68
C ARG A 134 8.38 -10.20 -4.36
N ASP A 135 9.20 -11.18 -4.05
CA ASP A 135 10.48 -11.36 -4.73
C ASP A 135 10.24 -12.05 -6.07
N GLN A 136 10.30 -11.28 -7.15
CA GLN A 136 10.22 -11.78 -8.52
C GLN A 136 11.42 -11.22 -9.31
N ASP A 137 12.61 -11.36 -8.72
CA ASP A 137 13.89 -10.93 -9.30
C ASP A 137 13.98 -9.41 -9.53
N TYR A 138 13.49 -8.61 -8.57
CA TYR A 138 13.52 -7.14 -8.64
C TYR A 138 14.76 -6.50 -8.00
N SER A 139 15.74 -7.29 -7.53
CA SER A 139 16.77 -6.86 -6.57
C SER A 139 17.62 -5.65 -7.00
N ASP A 140 17.73 -5.36 -8.30
CA ASP A 140 18.47 -4.20 -8.81
C ASP A 140 17.59 -3.00 -9.21
N LYS A 141 16.26 -3.15 -9.19
CA LYS A 141 15.29 -2.19 -9.72
C LYS A 141 14.96 -1.07 -8.75
N TYR A 142 14.57 0.08 -9.29
CA TYR A 142 14.01 1.18 -8.49
C TYR A 142 12.58 0.85 -8.09
N LEU A 143 12.27 1.12 -6.82
CA LEU A 143 10.94 1.02 -6.25
C LEU A 143 10.44 2.45 -5.96
N VAL A 144 9.46 2.90 -6.73
CA VAL A 144 8.79 4.19 -6.56
C VAL A 144 7.54 3.96 -5.74
N MET A 145 7.57 4.41 -4.49
CA MET A 145 6.50 4.21 -3.51
C MET A 145 5.63 5.46 -3.42
N CYS A 146 4.34 5.31 -3.70
CA CYS A 146 3.38 6.41 -3.67
C CYS A 146 2.15 6.08 -2.83
N GLU A 147 1.66 7.10 -2.13
CA GLU A 147 0.39 7.05 -1.42
C GLU A 147 -0.72 7.62 -2.29
N THR A 148 -1.86 6.94 -2.39
CA THR A 148 -3.05 7.45 -3.06
C THR A 148 -4.20 7.66 -2.08
N ASP A 149 -4.91 8.76 -2.27
CA ASP A 149 -6.18 9.06 -1.60
C ASP A 149 -7.19 9.42 -2.68
N LEU A 150 -7.76 8.38 -3.29
CA LEU A 150 -8.79 8.50 -4.31
C LEU A 150 -10.16 8.61 -3.64
N ARG A 151 -11.02 9.48 -4.16
CA ARG A 151 -12.42 9.54 -3.73
C ARG A 151 -13.11 8.20 -3.99
N VAL A 152 -14.05 7.83 -3.14
CA VAL A 152 -14.78 6.54 -3.25
C VAL A 152 -15.52 6.41 -4.59
N ASP A 153 -15.95 7.53 -5.15
CA ASP A 153 -16.71 7.70 -6.39
C ASP A 153 -15.83 8.25 -7.52
N TYR A 154 -14.56 7.83 -7.61
CA TYR A 154 -13.58 8.34 -8.57
C TYR A 154 -13.99 8.16 -10.04
N LEU A 155 -14.92 7.24 -10.34
CA LEU A 155 -15.48 7.06 -11.68
C LEU A 155 -16.63 8.04 -12.00
N LEU A 156 -17.18 8.73 -11.00
CA LEU A 156 -18.32 9.64 -11.17
C LEU A 156 -18.10 10.67 -12.31
N PRO A 157 -16.92 11.30 -12.45
CA PRO A 157 -16.69 12.29 -13.51
C PRO A 157 -16.73 11.74 -14.94
N PHE A 158 -16.72 10.41 -15.12
CA PHE A 158 -16.72 9.76 -16.44
C PHE A 158 -18.11 9.28 -16.88
N PHE A 159 -19.10 9.26 -16.00
CA PHE A 159 -20.47 8.95 -16.39
C PHE A 159 -21.09 10.12 -17.16
N ASP A 160 -22.01 9.79 -18.07
CA ASP A 160 -22.83 10.80 -18.74
C ASP A 160 -23.65 11.56 -17.69
N LYS A 161 -23.44 12.87 -17.60
CA LYS A 161 -24.15 13.73 -16.64
C LYS A 161 -25.67 13.69 -16.84
N SER A 162 -26.14 13.33 -18.03
CA SER A 162 -27.56 13.23 -18.37
C SER A 162 -28.33 12.18 -17.55
N ILE A 163 -27.64 11.23 -16.90
CA ILE A 163 -28.29 10.20 -16.06
C ILE A 163 -28.58 10.69 -14.63
N PHE A 164 -27.99 11.81 -14.22
CA PHE A 164 -28.12 12.38 -12.88
C PHE A 164 -29.04 13.60 -12.89
N ASP A 165 -30.32 13.38 -13.21
CA ASP A 165 -31.33 14.44 -13.27
C ASP A 165 -32.38 14.34 -12.15
N ASP A 166 -33.06 15.47 -11.92
CA ASP A 166 -34.12 15.59 -10.91
C ASP A 166 -35.33 14.70 -11.20
N ILE A 167 -35.61 14.34 -12.46
CA ILE A 167 -36.75 13.49 -12.83
C ILE A 167 -36.51 12.08 -12.29
N ARG A 168 -35.30 11.53 -12.50
CA ARG A 168 -34.90 10.22 -12.00
C ARG A 168 -34.80 10.24 -10.47
N SER A 169 -34.20 11.28 -9.88
CA SER A 169 -34.14 11.44 -8.42
C SER A 169 -35.54 11.39 -7.79
N LYS A 170 -36.51 12.15 -8.33
CA LYS A 170 -37.90 12.14 -7.86
C LYS A 170 -38.59 10.78 -7.99
N LYS A 171 -38.27 9.98 -9.02
CA LYS A 171 -38.82 8.63 -9.20
C LYS A 171 -38.31 7.62 -8.16
N LEU A 172 -37.18 7.89 -7.53
CA LEU A 172 -36.62 7.06 -6.46
C LEU A 172 -37.17 7.42 -5.07
N ALA A 173 -37.96 8.50 -4.96
CA ALA A 173 -38.56 8.90 -3.69
C ALA A 173 -39.60 7.86 -3.23
N MET A 174 -39.48 7.43 -1.97
CA MET A 174 -40.45 6.55 -1.32
C MET A 174 -41.58 7.37 -0.70
N ASP A 175 -42.78 6.78 -0.60
CA ASP A 175 -43.89 7.40 0.10
C ASP A 175 -43.75 7.21 1.62
N ASP A 176 -43.10 8.17 2.27
CA ASP A 176 -42.88 8.15 3.71
C ASP A 176 -44.20 8.03 4.51
N SER A 177 -45.32 8.55 3.98
CA SER A 177 -46.62 8.49 4.67
C SER A 177 -47.17 7.06 4.76
N ILE A 178 -46.78 6.20 3.83
CA ILE A 178 -47.18 4.79 3.77
C ILE A 178 -46.17 3.94 4.54
N PHE A 179 -44.87 4.18 4.33
CA PHE A 179 -43.82 3.27 4.78
C PHE A 179 -43.18 3.64 6.13
N ILE A 180 -43.36 4.86 6.63
CA ILE A 180 -42.68 5.35 7.83
C ILE A 180 -43.70 5.77 8.90
N LYS A 181 -43.81 4.95 9.96
CA LYS A 181 -44.64 5.28 11.14
C LYS A 181 -43.96 6.25 12.11
N SER A 182 -42.63 6.22 12.22
CA SER A 182 -41.81 7.13 13.03
C SER A 182 -40.36 7.09 12.53
N ASN A 183 -39.69 8.24 12.53
CA ASN A 183 -38.25 8.37 12.28
C ASN A 183 -37.63 9.42 13.23
N ALA A 184 -38.10 9.45 14.48
CA ALA A 184 -37.71 10.49 15.45
C ALA A 184 -36.21 10.49 15.81
N LEU A 185 -35.52 9.35 15.66
CA LEU A 185 -34.08 9.21 15.88
C LEU A 185 -33.25 9.54 14.62
N GLY A 186 -33.89 9.77 13.48
CA GLY A 186 -33.22 10.11 12.23
C GLY A 186 -32.37 8.99 11.64
N GLU A 187 -32.74 7.73 11.83
CA GLU A 187 -32.00 6.57 11.30
C GLU A 187 -32.32 6.29 9.82
N LEU A 188 -33.44 6.80 9.32
CA LEU A 188 -33.81 6.74 7.90
C LEU A 188 -33.50 8.08 7.23
N HIS A 189 -32.81 8.02 6.10
CA HIS A 189 -32.47 9.17 5.28
C HIS A 189 -32.99 8.98 3.84
N ARG A 190 -33.39 10.08 3.21
CA ARG A 190 -33.70 10.08 1.78
C ARG A 190 -32.40 10.02 0.97
N LEU A 191 -32.51 9.53 -0.26
CA LEU A 191 -31.39 9.56 -1.18
C LEU A 191 -31.05 11.01 -1.54
N ASP A 192 -29.80 11.40 -1.35
CA ASP A 192 -29.30 12.71 -1.77
C ASP A 192 -29.08 12.75 -3.30
N ASN A 193 -29.18 13.94 -3.88
CA ASN A 193 -28.83 14.15 -5.27
C ASN A 193 -27.33 13.89 -5.50
N VAL A 194 -27.01 13.29 -6.64
CA VAL A 194 -25.62 13.00 -7.02
C VAL A 194 -24.90 14.31 -7.38
N ASN A 195 -23.79 14.60 -6.69
CA ASN A 195 -22.95 15.77 -6.99
C ASN A 195 -21.86 15.41 -8.02
N ASN A 196 -22.08 15.80 -9.28
CA ASN A 196 -21.18 15.54 -10.41
C ASN A 196 -20.46 16.81 -10.93
N THR A 197 -20.28 17.82 -10.06
CA THR A 197 -19.68 19.11 -10.44
C THR A 197 -18.17 19.12 -10.43
N SER A 198 -17.54 18.16 -9.75
CA SER A 198 -16.09 18.10 -9.57
C SER A 198 -15.45 17.04 -10.46
N ASP A 199 -14.39 17.45 -11.17
CA ASP A 199 -13.49 16.58 -11.93
C ASP A 199 -12.31 16.08 -11.09
N ASP A 200 -12.33 16.34 -9.77
CA ASP A 200 -11.31 15.85 -8.85
C ASP A 200 -11.52 14.35 -8.61
N ILE A 201 -10.43 13.60 -8.76
CA ILE A 201 -10.36 12.14 -8.59
C ILE A 201 -9.77 11.81 -7.21
N GLY A 202 -8.83 12.63 -6.74
CA GLY A 202 -8.17 12.42 -5.47
C GLY A 202 -6.79 13.07 -5.42
N THR A 203 -5.90 12.46 -4.65
CA THR A 203 -4.51 12.92 -4.52
C THR A 203 -3.52 11.77 -4.54
N ILE A 204 -2.28 12.09 -4.89
CA ILE A 204 -1.14 11.18 -4.82
C ILE A 204 0.04 11.89 -4.17
N ASP A 205 0.77 11.18 -3.32
CA ASP A 205 2.00 11.66 -2.70
C ASP A 205 3.15 10.68 -2.96
N LEU A 206 4.29 11.19 -3.43
CA LEU A 206 5.52 10.40 -3.53
C LEU A 206 6.10 10.24 -2.12
N MET A 207 6.07 9.02 -1.58
CA MET A 207 6.61 8.72 -0.26
C MET A 207 8.12 8.48 -0.28
N LYS A 208 8.59 7.68 -1.24
CA LYS A 208 10.00 7.29 -1.34
C LYS A 208 10.31 6.77 -2.73
N ILE A 209 11.51 7.06 -3.21
CA ILE A 209 12.16 6.28 -4.27
C ILE A 209 13.29 5.51 -3.61
N THR A 210 13.27 4.19 -3.72
CA THR A 210 14.31 3.32 -3.17
C THR A 210 14.72 2.26 -4.18
N ARG A 211 15.54 1.28 -3.77
CA ARG A 211 15.82 0.06 -4.53
C ARG A 211 15.14 -1.12 -3.86
N ALA A 212 14.76 -2.13 -4.63
CA ALA A 212 14.07 -3.30 -4.09
C ALA A 212 14.89 -4.02 -3.01
N ASP A 213 16.20 -4.19 -3.21
CA ASP A 213 17.12 -4.78 -2.22
C ASP A 213 17.10 -4.02 -0.88
N SER A 214 17.00 -2.70 -0.96
CA SER A 214 16.99 -1.79 0.18
C SER A 214 15.67 -1.87 0.91
N PHE A 215 14.55 -1.96 0.18
CA PHE A 215 13.25 -2.26 0.77
C PHE A 215 13.26 -3.61 1.48
N MET A 216 13.75 -4.67 0.82
CA MET A 216 13.79 -6.03 1.35
C MET A 216 14.61 -6.12 2.64
N ARG A 217 15.78 -5.45 2.71
CA ARG A 217 16.61 -5.41 3.92
C ARG A 217 15.91 -4.76 5.13
N PHE A 218 14.99 -3.84 4.89
CA PHE A 218 14.24 -3.15 5.94
C PHE A 218 12.89 -3.79 6.24
N SER A 219 12.52 -4.84 5.50
CA SER A 219 11.23 -5.51 5.60
C SER A 219 11.32 -6.83 6.34
N THR A 220 10.19 -7.29 6.85
CA THR A 220 10.03 -8.62 7.42
C THR A 220 9.61 -9.59 6.31
N LEU A 221 10.48 -10.54 5.97
CA LEU A 221 10.14 -11.65 5.09
C LEU A 221 9.13 -12.56 5.78
N CYS A 222 7.99 -12.81 5.14
CA CYS A 222 7.05 -13.85 5.54
C CYS A 222 7.04 -14.96 4.49
N GLU A 223 7.43 -16.15 4.92
CA GLU A 223 7.42 -17.35 4.09
C GLU A 223 5.98 -17.77 3.73
N GLU A 224 5.87 -18.78 2.86
CA GLU A 224 4.58 -19.37 2.51
C GLU A 224 3.79 -19.79 3.76
N HIS A 225 2.49 -19.44 3.81
CA HIS A 225 1.59 -19.64 4.95
C HIS A 225 1.96 -18.95 6.28
N VAL A 226 3.02 -18.12 6.30
CA VAL A 226 3.39 -17.32 7.48
C VAL A 226 2.67 -15.99 7.43
N SER A 227 1.83 -15.71 8.43
CA SER A 227 1.01 -14.50 8.49
C SER A 227 1.81 -13.28 8.94
N ALA A 228 1.45 -12.09 8.47
CA ALA A 228 2.10 -10.84 8.87
C ALA A 228 1.28 -10.14 9.96
N GLN A 229 1.88 -9.93 11.13
CA GLN A 229 1.32 -9.13 12.21
C GLN A 229 1.89 -7.71 12.17
N TYR A 230 1.04 -6.69 12.06
CA TYR A 230 1.45 -5.31 11.83
C TYR A 230 0.86 -4.35 12.86
N LEU A 231 1.48 -3.18 13.05
CA LEU A 231 0.93 -2.15 13.93
C LEU A 231 -0.32 -1.54 13.30
N LYS A 232 -1.48 -1.70 13.95
CA LYS A 232 -2.76 -1.17 13.46
C LYS A 232 -3.05 0.22 14.02
N ASN A 233 -2.93 0.39 15.33
CA ASN A 233 -3.09 1.69 15.98
C ASN A 233 -2.53 1.67 17.42
N ILE A 234 -2.42 2.86 18.01
CA ILE A 234 -2.08 3.06 19.41
C ILE A 234 -3.12 4.00 20.02
N GLU A 235 -3.71 3.59 21.15
CA GLU A 235 -4.72 4.37 21.86
C GLU A 235 -4.29 4.65 23.32
N LYS A 236 -4.42 5.90 23.76
CA LYS A 236 -4.20 6.27 25.17
C LYS A 236 -5.38 5.76 26.00
N ILE A 237 -5.07 5.12 27.13
CA ILE A 237 -6.08 4.54 28.01
C ILE A 237 -5.85 4.92 29.47
N LYS A 238 -6.90 4.81 30.28
CA LYS A 238 -6.86 5.16 31.72
C LYS A 238 -6.66 3.96 32.64
N ILE A 239 -7.21 2.80 32.29
CA ILE A 239 -7.27 1.63 33.18
C ILE A 239 -6.88 0.37 32.41
N VAL A 240 -6.01 -0.45 32.99
CA VAL A 240 -5.65 -1.78 32.49
C VAL A 240 -6.15 -2.84 33.47
N LYS A 241 -7.09 -3.68 33.03
CA LYS A 241 -7.56 -4.81 33.84
C LYS A 241 -6.60 -6.00 33.70
N GLY A 242 -6.15 -6.56 34.82
CA GLY A 242 -5.30 -7.75 34.87
C GLY A 242 -3.90 -7.53 34.29
N ALA A 243 -3.25 -6.42 34.64
CA ALA A 243 -1.82 -6.22 34.37
C ALA A 243 -0.99 -7.09 35.32
N SER A 244 0.02 -7.79 34.79
CA SER A 244 0.79 -8.78 35.58
C SER A 244 2.24 -8.99 35.13
N LEU A 245 2.71 -8.35 34.06
CA LEU A 245 4.04 -8.65 33.49
C LEU A 245 5.14 -7.71 34.01
N SER A 246 4.90 -6.39 33.96
CA SER A 246 5.84 -5.33 34.34
C SER A 246 7.31 -5.59 33.95
N ARG A 247 7.58 -5.67 32.63
CA ARG A 247 8.94 -5.86 32.07
C ARG A 247 9.33 -4.70 31.15
N PRO A 248 10.60 -4.26 31.13
CA PRO A 248 11.09 -3.30 30.14
C PRO A 248 10.73 -3.75 28.71
N LEU A 249 10.16 -2.85 27.91
CA LEU A 249 9.71 -3.20 26.54
C LEU A 249 10.89 -3.61 25.66
N LYS A 250 12.07 -3.01 25.86
CA LYS A 250 13.29 -3.32 25.13
C LYS A 250 13.72 -4.80 25.18
N GLU A 251 13.29 -5.57 26.18
CA GLU A 251 13.63 -6.99 26.29
C GLU A 251 13.01 -7.85 25.17
N PHE A 252 11.96 -7.35 24.52
CA PHE A 252 11.21 -8.05 23.48
C PHE A 252 11.73 -7.78 22.06
N PHE A 253 12.84 -7.05 21.94
CA PHE A 253 13.37 -6.58 20.68
C PHE A 253 14.88 -6.80 20.56
N ASP A 254 15.31 -7.07 19.34
CA ASP A 254 16.69 -6.91 18.90
C ASP A 254 16.80 -5.63 18.07
N ASN A 255 17.91 -4.91 18.21
CA ASN A 255 18.13 -3.72 17.40
C ASN A 255 18.42 -4.15 15.95
N HIS A 256 17.54 -3.75 15.02
CA HIS A 256 17.65 -4.15 13.62
C HIS A 256 18.69 -3.28 12.87
N ASN A 257 18.75 -1.98 13.17
CA ASN A 257 19.69 -1.05 12.54
C ASN A 257 19.93 0.19 13.40
N SER A 258 20.89 1.04 13.01
CA SER A 258 21.28 2.25 13.78
C SER A 258 20.21 3.34 13.92
N ASN A 259 19.02 3.19 13.35
CA ASN A 259 17.98 4.22 13.30
C ASN A 259 16.77 3.86 14.18
N ASP A 260 16.99 3.24 15.35
CA ASP A 260 15.92 2.89 16.30
C ASP A 260 14.78 2.05 15.69
N VAL A 261 15.10 1.27 14.66
CA VAL A 261 14.20 0.24 14.13
C VAL A 261 14.51 -1.07 14.83
N TYR A 262 13.49 -1.65 15.44
CA TYR A 262 13.58 -2.81 16.31
C TYR A 262 12.80 -3.98 15.71
N LYS A 263 13.46 -5.14 15.71
CA LYS A 263 12.88 -6.43 15.30
C LYS A 263 12.47 -7.21 16.53
N PHE A 264 11.33 -7.89 16.48
CA PHE A 264 10.88 -8.72 17.60
C PHE A 264 11.74 -9.98 17.76
N ASN A 265 12.18 -10.23 18.99
CA ASN A 265 13.05 -11.37 19.35
C ASN A 265 12.26 -12.54 19.96
N SER A 266 12.95 -13.55 20.49
CA SER A 266 12.32 -14.75 21.06
C SER A 266 11.41 -14.50 22.26
N GLU A 267 11.64 -13.45 23.04
CA GLU A 267 10.78 -13.11 24.18
C GLU A 267 9.37 -12.66 23.74
N TRP A 268 9.25 -12.22 22.49
CA TRP A 268 7.97 -11.82 21.92
C TRP A 268 7.06 -13.01 21.55
N TYR A 269 7.63 -14.13 21.12
CA TYR A 269 6.86 -15.24 20.56
C TYR A 269 6.57 -16.32 21.60
N GLU A 270 5.54 -17.15 21.39
CA GLU A 270 5.27 -18.29 22.30
C GLU A 270 6.21 -19.47 22.05
N GLY A 271 6.77 -19.57 20.85
CA GLY A 271 7.70 -20.60 20.44
C GLY A 271 8.03 -20.51 18.95
N TYR A 272 8.84 -21.46 18.49
CA TYR A 272 9.26 -21.61 17.10
C TYR A 272 9.06 -23.05 16.64
N ASN A 273 8.66 -23.23 15.39
CA ASN A 273 8.56 -24.56 14.79
C ASN A 273 9.97 -25.10 14.43
N SER A 274 10.03 -26.30 13.84
CA SER A 274 11.30 -26.94 13.42
C SER A 274 12.10 -26.13 12.40
N ASN A 275 11.46 -25.24 11.66
CA ASN A 275 12.09 -24.41 10.63
C ASN A 275 12.51 -23.02 11.18
N GLY A 276 12.34 -22.78 12.48
CA GLY A 276 12.63 -21.48 13.09
C GLY A 276 11.58 -20.39 12.79
N THR A 277 10.38 -20.77 12.36
CA THR A 277 9.27 -19.84 12.17
C THR A 277 8.53 -19.62 13.51
N PRO A 278 8.25 -18.37 13.92
CA PRO A 278 7.54 -18.12 15.17
C PRO A 278 6.07 -18.53 15.08
N PHE A 279 5.50 -18.93 16.23
CA PHE A 279 4.08 -19.24 16.33
C PHE A 279 3.44 -18.71 17.62
N TYR A 280 2.11 -18.69 17.61
CA TYR A 280 1.28 -18.69 18.82
C TYR A 280 0.28 -19.84 18.79
N LYS A 281 -0.18 -20.29 19.96
CA LYS A 281 -1.16 -21.37 20.08
C LYS A 281 -2.58 -20.81 19.96
N LYS A 282 -3.27 -21.16 18.87
CA LYS A 282 -4.68 -20.81 18.63
C LYS A 282 -5.58 -21.98 19.03
N LYS A 283 -6.59 -21.72 19.86
CA LYS A 283 -7.58 -22.76 20.21
C LYS A 283 -8.59 -22.92 19.08
N THR A 284 -8.66 -24.11 18.49
CA THR A 284 -9.60 -24.45 17.42
C THR A 284 -10.20 -25.82 17.71
N GLY A 285 -11.53 -25.91 17.79
CA GLY A 285 -12.24 -27.19 17.97
C GLY A 285 -11.80 -28.00 19.19
N GLY A 286 -11.50 -27.35 20.32
CA GLY A 286 -11.08 -28.01 21.56
C GLY A 286 -9.58 -28.34 21.64
N SER A 287 -8.84 -28.24 20.54
CA SER A 287 -7.38 -28.43 20.48
C SER A 287 -6.65 -27.10 20.30
N TYR A 288 -5.36 -27.07 20.60
CA TYR A 288 -4.48 -25.96 20.25
C TYR A 288 -3.71 -26.31 18.98
N ILE A 289 -3.72 -25.40 18.01
CA ILE A 289 -2.91 -25.48 16.80
C ILE A 289 -1.88 -24.36 16.80
N GLU A 290 -0.72 -24.62 16.19
CA GLU A 290 0.30 -23.61 15.95
C GLU A 290 -0.14 -22.71 14.80
N PHE A 291 -0.20 -21.41 15.05
CA PHE A 291 -0.46 -20.41 14.03
C PHE A 291 0.84 -19.65 13.75
N LEU A 292 1.36 -19.81 12.52
CA LEU A 292 2.64 -19.24 12.11
C LEU A 292 2.50 -17.75 11.75
N TYR A 293 3.36 -16.93 12.32
CA TYR A 293 3.34 -15.49 12.05
C TYR A 293 4.69 -14.83 12.30
N ARG A 294 4.88 -13.66 11.70
CA ARG A 294 5.97 -12.73 12.01
C ARG A 294 5.41 -11.36 12.31
N THR A 295 5.96 -10.69 13.32
CA THR A 295 5.57 -9.32 13.65
C THR A 295 6.49 -8.35 12.94
N LEU A 296 5.90 -7.41 12.20
CA LEU A 296 6.62 -6.39 11.44
C LEU A 296 7.34 -5.44 12.39
N ASP A 297 8.57 -5.08 12.02
CA ASP A 297 9.46 -4.20 12.77
C ASP A 297 8.81 -2.87 13.18
N LEU A 298 9.29 -2.26 14.26
CA LEU A 298 8.81 -0.98 14.77
C LEU A 298 9.97 0.00 14.92
N HIS A 299 9.74 1.26 14.60
CA HIS A 299 10.60 2.37 14.98
C HIS A 299 10.19 2.84 16.37
N ILE A 300 11.11 2.82 17.33
CA ILE A 300 10.81 3.17 18.72
C ILE A 300 11.87 4.12 19.28
N GLU A 301 11.52 5.39 19.48
CA GLU A 301 12.40 6.34 20.17
C GLU A 301 12.18 6.25 21.67
N ASN A 302 13.27 6.33 22.43
CA ASN A 302 13.30 6.26 23.89
C ASN A 302 12.61 4.99 24.44
N ILE A 303 12.97 3.83 23.89
CA ILE A 303 12.41 2.51 24.26
C ILE A 303 12.69 2.16 25.72
N GLU A 304 13.76 2.69 26.31
CA GLU A 304 14.15 2.51 27.71
C GLU A 304 13.13 3.05 28.71
N PHE A 305 12.28 4.00 28.30
CA PHE A 305 11.20 4.52 29.13
C PHE A 305 9.91 3.69 29.06
N LEU A 306 9.84 2.73 28.14
CA LEU A 306 8.65 1.95 27.89
C LEU A 306 8.67 0.64 28.69
N THR A 307 7.63 0.43 29.48
CA THR A 307 7.41 -0.81 30.24
C THR A 307 6.17 -1.53 29.75
N LEU A 308 6.33 -2.80 29.38
CA LEU A 308 5.25 -3.70 29.02
C LEU A 308 4.56 -4.22 30.28
N ILE A 309 3.29 -3.88 30.47
CA ILE A 309 2.51 -4.24 31.66
C ILE A 309 1.53 -5.39 31.41
N LYS A 310 1.15 -5.61 30.14
CA LYS A 310 0.31 -6.74 29.72
C LYS A 310 0.52 -7.04 28.23
N LYS A 311 0.56 -8.33 27.90
CA LYS A 311 0.67 -8.83 26.52
C LYS A 311 -0.46 -9.81 26.21
N ASN A 312 -1.17 -9.56 25.12
CA ASN A 312 -2.08 -10.49 24.47
C ASN A 312 -1.62 -10.67 23.02
N ILE A 313 -2.21 -11.63 22.30
CA ILE A 313 -1.82 -11.88 20.91
C ILE A 313 -2.03 -10.67 19.98
N ASN A 314 -3.16 -9.97 20.10
CA ASN A 314 -3.53 -8.87 19.20
C ASN A 314 -3.28 -7.48 19.79
N ASN A 315 -2.82 -7.39 21.04
CA ASN A 315 -2.55 -6.10 21.65
C ASN A 315 -1.63 -6.23 22.85
N ILE A 316 -0.88 -5.16 23.09
CA ILE A 316 -0.08 -4.99 24.30
C ILE A 316 -0.45 -3.69 24.99
N TYR A 317 -0.11 -3.63 26.27
CA TYR A 317 -0.30 -2.47 27.10
C TYR A 317 1.07 -2.02 27.59
N VAL A 318 1.40 -0.77 27.29
CA VAL A 318 2.69 -0.17 27.60
C VAL A 318 2.44 1.10 28.40
N ILE A 319 3.24 1.29 29.45
CA ILE A 319 3.35 2.57 30.14
C ILE A 319 4.65 3.24 29.73
N ASN A 320 4.57 4.54 29.40
CA ASN A 320 5.76 5.38 29.36
C ASN A 320 6.00 5.88 30.78
N SER A 321 6.97 5.27 31.46
CA SER A 321 7.34 5.58 32.84
C SER A 321 8.47 6.58 32.94
N GLY A 322 9.00 7.04 31.81
CA GLY A 322 10.06 8.04 31.77
C GLY A 322 9.56 9.48 31.81
N ASP A 323 10.54 10.36 31.86
CA ASP A 323 10.42 11.81 32.00
C ASP A 323 10.20 12.48 30.64
N ALA A 324 10.45 11.75 29.54
CA ALA A 324 10.39 12.24 28.18
C ALA A 324 9.36 11.49 27.33
N LYS A 325 8.99 12.09 26.20
CA LYS A 325 8.13 11.46 25.21
C LYS A 325 8.89 10.31 24.55
N SER A 326 8.21 9.18 24.38
CA SER A 326 8.66 8.11 23.48
C SER A 326 7.83 8.16 22.22
N THR A 327 8.32 7.57 21.13
CA THR A 327 7.52 7.39 19.91
C THR A 327 7.52 5.94 19.48
N ILE A 328 6.42 5.49 18.87
CA ILE A 328 6.34 4.19 18.20
C ILE A 328 5.77 4.43 16.81
N ASN A 329 6.54 4.21 15.74
CA ASN A 329 6.16 4.52 14.35
C ASN A 329 5.56 5.93 14.20
N GLY A 330 6.10 6.92 14.92
CA GLY A 330 5.63 8.31 14.92
C GLY A 330 4.45 8.62 15.84
N TYR A 331 3.81 7.61 16.46
CA TYR A 331 2.82 7.85 17.51
C TYR A 331 3.51 8.33 18.77
N ILE A 332 3.09 9.49 19.29
CA ILE A 332 3.66 10.10 20.49
C ILE A 332 3.06 9.45 21.74
N LEU A 333 3.92 8.92 22.61
CA LEU A 333 3.59 8.39 23.92
C LEU A 333 4.05 9.38 24.99
N GLU A 334 3.10 10.10 25.57
CA GLU A 334 3.33 11.09 26.61
C GLU A 334 3.85 10.43 27.90
N PRO A 335 4.72 11.13 28.67
CA PRO A 335 5.16 10.70 29.99
C PRO A 335 3.99 10.31 30.91
N ASN A 336 4.24 9.36 31.81
CA ASN A 336 3.32 8.90 32.84
C ASN A 336 1.93 8.49 32.30
N SER A 337 1.88 8.01 31.06
CA SER A 337 0.65 7.63 30.38
C SER A 337 0.69 6.18 29.93
N THR A 338 -0.48 5.54 29.97
CA THR A 338 -0.64 4.16 29.51
C THR A 338 -1.31 4.12 28.15
N TYR A 339 -0.80 3.23 27.29
CA TYR A 339 -1.24 3.05 25.93
C TYR A 339 -1.56 1.58 25.67
N LYS A 340 -2.59 1.34 24.86
CA LYS A 340 -2.85 0.05 24.25
C LYS A 340 -2.41 0.12 22.80
N ILE A 341 -1.50 -0.77 22.45
CA ILE A 341 -0.96 -0.92 21.10
C ILE A 341 -1.69 -2.10 20.48
N ASN A 342 -2.48 -1.85 19.43
CA ASN A 342 -3.25 -2.87 18.76
C ASN A 342 -2.51 -3.34 17.50
N PHE A 343 -2.39 -4.66 17.35
CA PHE A 343 -1.84 -5.30 16.17
C PHE A 343 -2.95 -5.84 15.28
N GLY A 344 -2.79 -5.69 13.98
CA GLY A 344 -3.57 -6.39 12.96
C GLY A 344 -2.85 -7.66 12.53
N MET A 345 -3.59 -8.60 11.94
CA MET A 345 -3.03 -9.82 11.35
C MET A 345 -3.53 -9.95 9.91
N LEU A 346 -2.61 -10.07 8.97
CA LEU A 346 -2.89 -10.53 7.62
C LEU A 346 -2.70 -12.05 7.59
N GLU A 347 -3.80 -12.80 7.69
CA GLU A 347 -3.76 -14.25 7.56
C GLU A 347 -3.41 -14.64 6.10
N ARG A 348 -2.36 -15.44 5.91
CA ARG A 348 -1.90 -15.85 4.57
C ARG A 348 -2.25 -17.30 4.27
N GLY A 349 -3.13 -17.51 3.31
CA GLY A 349 -3.46 -18.82 2.75
C GLY A 349 -2.77 -19.15 1.42
N SER A 350 -2.17 -18.14 0.77
CA SER A 350 -1.55 -18.25 -0.56
C SER A 350 -0.09 -18.73 -0.49
N GLY A 351 0.37 -19.37 -1.57
CA GLY A 351 1.78 -19.72 -1.73
C GLY A 351 2.71 -18.54 -2.03
N GLY A 352 4.00 -18.74 -1.76
CA GLY A 352 5.09 -17.80 -2.06
C GLY A 352 5.53 -16.91 -0.88
N GLU A 353 6.78 -16.48 -0.94
CA GLU A 353 7.39 -15.58 0.02
C GLU A 353 7.09 -14.11 -0.32
N GLU A 354 6.94 -13.27 0.70
CA GLU A 354 6.62 -11.86 0.50
C GLU A 354 7.21 -11.01 1.63
N TYR A 355 7.77 -9.86 1.28
CA TYR A 355 8.38 -8.91 2.19
C TYR A 355 7.33 -7.89 2.63
N PHE A 356 7.21 -7.68 3.94
CA PHE A 356 6.23 -6.79 4.54
C PHE A 356 6.92 -5.70 5.36
N LEU A 357 6.42 -4.46 5.24
CA LEU A 357 6.90 -3.31 6.00
C LEU A 357 5.71 -2.56 6.61
N ASN A 358 5.78 -2.16 7.88
CA ASN A 358 4.83 -1.17 8.41
C ASN A 358 4.96 0.12 7.59
N LYS A 359 3.86 0.67 7.06
CA LYS A 359 3.91 1.83 6.15
C LYS A 359 4.64 3.04 6.77
N GLY A 360 4.50 3.24 8.07
CA GLY A 360 5.21 4.28 8.83
C GLY A 360 6.74 4.14 8.81
N LEU A 361 7.29 2.99 8.40
CA LEU A 361 8.72 2.73 8.31
C LEU A 361 9.34 3.07 6.95
N ILE A 362 8.54 3.43 5.94
CA ILE A 362 9.05 3.79 4.61
C ILE A 362 10.11 4.89 4.70
N SER A 363 9.94 5.87 5.60
CA SER A 363 10.88 6.97 5.79
C SER A 363 12.30 6.51 6.17
N PHE A 364 12.46 5.36 6.82
CA PHE A 364 13.75 4.82 7.25
C PHE A 364 14.47 4.01 6.15
N VAL A 365 13.75 3.61 5.11
CA VAL A 365 14.36 2.92 3.96
C VAL A 365 15.26 3.92 3.20
N PRO A 366 16.48 3.53 2.78
CA PRO A 366 17.38 4.41 2.04
C PRO A 366 16.70 5.04 0.81
N CYS A 367 16.95 6.34 0.60
CA CYS A 367 16.36 7.09 -0.50
C CYS A 367 17.33 7.16 -1.68
N TYR A 368 16.83 6.76 -2.85
CA TYR A 368 17.54 6.73 -4.12
C TYR A 368 16.93 7.69 -5.16
N GLU A 369 16.12 8.66 -4.71
CA GLU A 369 15.48 9.64 -5.59
C GLU A 369 16.50 10.44 -6.40
N LYS A 370 17.53 10.99 -5.74
CA LYS A 370 18.57 11.77 -6.43
C LYS A 370 19.30 10.92 -7.46
N GLU A 371 19.60 9.66 -7.13
CA GLU A 371 20.27 8.74 -8.05
C GLU A 371 19.42 8.49 -9.30
N LEU A 372 18.12 8.22 -9.14
CA LEU A 372 17.22 8.05 -10.28
C LEU A 372 17.13 9.33 -11.12
N ILE A 373 16.98 10.50 -10.50
CA ILE A 373 16.90 11.79 -11.21
C ILE A 373 18.20 12.05 -11.99
N ASP A 374 19.37 11.84 -11.37
CA ASP A 374 20.66 12.01 -12.02
C ASP A 374 20.83 11.05 -13.20
N ARG A 375 20.37 9.80 -13.05
CA ARG A 375 20.40 8.79 -14.12
C ARG A 375 19.50 9.18 -15.30
N LEU A 376 18.26 9.60 -15.02
CA LEU A 376 17.34 10.08 -16.06
C LEU A 376 17.92 11.30 -16.79
N ASN A 377 18.49 12.27 -16.06
CA ASN A 377 19.18 13.42 -16.65
C ASN A 377 20.30 13.02 -17.62
N ARG A 378 21.12 12.01 -17.27
CA ARG A 378 22.18 11.52 -18.17
C ARG A 378 21.63 10.89 -19.44
N ILE A 379 20.58 10.08 -19.30
CA ILE A 379 19.89 9.43 -20.43
C ILE A 379 19.35 10.49 -21.40
N ILE A 380 18.67 11.51 -20.88
CA ILE A 380 18.08 12.59 -21.68
C ILE A 380 19.16 13.41 -22.40
N LYS A 381 20.28 13.68 -21.74
CA LYS A 381 21.43 14.40 -22.32
C LYS A 381 22.24 13.56 -23.31
N GLY A 382 21.93 12.27 -23.49
CA GLY A 382 22.67 11.36 -24.35
C GLY A 382 24.05 10.95 -23.81
N ASN A 383 24.30 11.17 -22.51
CA ASN A 383 25.55 10.85 -21.82
C ASN A 383 25.50 9.46 -21.21
N ILE A 384 25.16 8.43 -21.99
CA ILE A 384 25.08 7.05 -21.49
C ILE A 384 26.49 6.45 -21.54
N ILE A 385 27.08 6.19 -20.36
CA ILE A 385 28.27 5.33 -20.19
C ILE A 385 27.77 3.90 -20.03
#